data_AF-A0A9X8VC78-F1
#
_entry.id   AF-A0A9X8VC78-F1
#
_cell.length_a   1.000
_cell.length_b   1.000
_cell.length_c   1.000
_cell.angle_alpha   90.00
_cell.angle_beta   90.00
_cell.angle_gamma   90.00
#
_symmetry.space_group_name_H-M   'P 1'
#
loop_
_entity.id
_entity.type
_entity.pdbx_description
1 polymer ?
#
loop_
_entity_poly.entity_id
_entity_poly.type
_entity_poly.pdbx_seq_one_letter_code
_entity_poly.pdbx_strand_id
1 'polypeptide(L)'
;MRILSGIVSATLLMPALALAEEAKEQQIHDRPAVRGSIIANLLQEHDNPFTLYPYDPNYLLYTDTSDINKEAIKTYNWADKARKDEVKYQLSLAFPLWRGIAGDNSVLGASYTQRSWWQLSNRGESSPFRETNYEPQLFVGWATDYRFAGWTLRDVEIGVNHQSNGRSDPTSRSWNRGYARLMAQNGNWQVDLKPWFRFSESS
;
A
#
# COMPACT_ATOMS: atom_id res chain seq x y z
N MET A 1 -10.20 21.91 24.40
CA MET A 1 -9.91 21.94 22.95
C MET A 1 -10.56 20.75 22.26
N ARG A 2 -11.81 20.86 21.80
CA ARG A 2 -12.57 19.77 21.13
C ARG A 2 -13.31 20.25 19.87
N ILE A 3 -12.82 21.30 19.21
CA ILE A 3 -13.54 21.92 18.06
C ILE A 3 -12.69 21.95 16.76
N LEU A 4 -11.42 21.55 16.81
CA LEU A 4 -10.56 21.56 15.61
C LEU A 4 -10.55 20.26 14.78
N SER A 5 -11.20 19.18 15.23
CA SER A 5 -11.21 17.90 14.51
C SER A 5 -12.24 17.81 13.37
N GLY A 6 -13.23 18.71 13.30
CA GLY A 6 -14.28 18.68 12.27
C GLY A 6 -13.90 19.39 10.96
N ILE A 7 -12.99 20.38 11.02
CA ILE A 7 -12.70 21.25 9.87
C ILE A 7 -11.67 20.62 8.92
N VAL A 8 -10.81 19.72 9.40
CA VAL A 8 -9.76 19.07 8.59
C VAL A 8 -10.34 17.98 7.67
N SER A 9 -11.46 17.35 8.02
CA SER A 9 -12.12 16.35 7.15
C SER A 9 -12.86 17.00 5.96
N ALA A 10 -13.40 18.21 6.13
CA ALA A 10 -14.13 18.88 5.05
C ALA A 10 -13.20 19.43 3.96
N THR A 11 -11.97 19.82 4.30
CA THR A 11 -10.98 20.34 3.34
C THR A 11 -10.27 19.26 2.51
N LEU A 12 -10.31 17.99 2.92
CA LEU A 12 -9.83 16.86 2.09
C LEU A 12 -10.88 16.39 1.05
N LEU A 13 -12.16 16.59 1.34
CA LEU A 13 -13.28 16.14 0.49
C LEU A 13 -13.67 17.14 -0.61
N MET A 14 -13.55 18.44 -0.36
CA MET A 14 -13.89 19.46 -1.35
C MET A 14 -13.00 19.45 -2.61
N PRO A 15 -11.67 19.25 -2.52
CA PRO A 15 -10.85 19.04 -3.71
C PRO A 15 -11.30 17.79 -4.46
N ALA A 16 -11.63 16.69 -3.77
CA ALA A 16 -12.04 15.44 -4.42
C ALA A 16 -13.33 15.59 -5.27
N LEU A 17 -14.30 16.38 -4.80
CA LEU A 17 -15.52 16.67 -5.55
C LEU A 17 -15.28 17.57 -6.76
N ALA A 18 -14.44 18.60 -6.63
CA ALA A 18 -14.06 19.46 -7.76
C ALA A 18 -13.23 18.68 -8.81
N LEU A 19 -12.34 17.79 -8.36
CA LEU A 19 -11.54 16.91 -9.21
C LEU A 19 -12.38 15.81 -9.90
N ALA A 20 -13.60 15.54 -9.44
CA ALA A 20 -14.51 14.57 -10.06
C ALA A 20 -15.29 15.18 -11.24
N GLU A 21 -15.52 16.50 -11.24
CA GLU A 21 -16.34 17.16 -12.26
C GLU A 21 -15.56 17.45 -13.56
N GLU A 22 -14.25 17.65 -13.47
CA GLU A 22 -13.39 17.95 -14.64
C GLU A 22 -13.01 16.70 -15.45
N ALA A 23 -13.29 15.49 -14.96
CA ALA A 23 -12.94 14.21 -15.60
C ALA A 23 -13.90 13.76 -16.72
N LYS A 24 -14.83 14.62 -17.16
CA LYS A 24 -16.03 14.24 -17.93
C LYS A 24 -15.86 13.97 -19.44
N GLU A 25 -14.67 14.04 -20.02
CA GLU A 25 -14.51 13.76 -21.47
C GLU A 25 -13.31 12.86 -21.75
N GLN A 26 -13.54 11.53 -21.78
CA GLN A 26 -12.96 10.53 -22.70
C GLN A 26 -13.25 9.12 -22.16
N GLN A 27 -13.82 8.25 -23.01
CA GLN A 27 -14.03 6.83 -22.67
C GLN A 27 -12.70 6.16 -22.28
N ILE A 28 -12.72 5.45 -21.16
CA ILE A 28 -11.52 5.09 -20.39
C ILE A 28 -10.93 3.74 -20.81
N HIS A 29 -11.73 2.92 -21.49
CA HIS A 29 -11.30 1.60 -21.99
C HIS A 29 -10.15 1.68 -23.00
N ASP A 30 -9.89 2.85 -23.59
CA ASP A 30 -8.83 3.05 -24.60
C ASP A 30 -7.61 3.84 -24.08
N ARG A 31 -7.54 4.16 -22.78
CA ARG A 31 -6.40 4.91 -22.24
C ARG A 31 -5.15 4.02 -22.20
N PRO A 32 -4.01 4.46 -22.75
CA PRO A 32 -2.80 3.65 -22.80
C PRO A 32 -2.30 3.34 -21.39
N ALA A 33 -1.72 2.15 -21.22
CA ALA A 33 -1.10 1.75 -19.97
C ALA A 33 -0.05 2.79 -19.55
N VAL A 34 -0.28 3.46 -18.43
CA VAL A 34 0.68 4.39 -17.84
C VAL A 34 1.59 3.59 -16.92
N ARG A 35 2.85 3.42 -17.34
CA ARG A 35 3.86 2.68 -16.55
C ARG A 35 3.88 3.21 -15.11
N GLY A 36 3.75 2.32 -14.13
CA GLY A 36 3.81 2.68 -12.71
C GLY A 36 2.52 3.23 -12.10
N SER A 37 1.50 3.57 -12.90
CA SER A 37 0.17 3.91 -12.39
C SER A 37 -0.56 2.66 -11.95
N ILE A 38 -0.87 2.58 -10.65
CA ILE A 38 -1.59 1.45 -10.07
C ILE A 38 -3.07 1.57 -10.44
N ILE A 39 -3.64 2.78 -10.33
CA ILE A 39 -5.07 2.97 -10.55
C ILE A 39 -5.43 2.79 -12.03
N ALA A 40 -4.64 3.33 -12.96
CA ALA A 40 -4.89 3.09 -14.39
C ALA A 40 -4.75 1.60 -14.74
N ASN A 41 -3.83 0.88 -14.09
CA ASN A 41 -3.71 -0.56 -14.27
C ASN A 41 -4.94 -1.32 -13.73
N LEU A 42 -5.50 -0.93 -12.58
CA LEU A 42 -6.71 -1.54 -12.02
C LEU A 42 -7.97 -1.28 -12.84
N LEU A 43 -8.00 -0.19 -13.59
CA LEU A 43 -9.10 0.14 -14.51
C LEU A 43 -9.06 -0.68 -15.80
N GLN A 44 -7.90 -1.24 -16.17
CA GLN A 44 -7.84 -2.18 -17.29
C GLN A 44 -8.61 -3.45 -16.92
N GLU A 45 -9.38 -3.95 -17.87
CA GLU A 45 -10.10 -5.21 -17.71
C GLU A 45 -9.30 -6.35 -18.33
N HIS A 46 -9.38 -7.51 -17.68
CA HIS A 46 -8.76 -8.73 -18.14
C HIS A 46 -9.83 -9.81 -18.20
N ASP A 47 -9.87 -10.57 -19.31
CA ASP A 47 -10.88 -11.61 -19.53
C ASP A 47 -10.80 -12.75 -18.50
N ASN A 48 -9.59 -13.01 -17.98
CA ASN A 48 -9.37 -14.03 -16.97
C ASN A 48 -9.56 -13.44 -15.55
N PRO A 49 -10.55 -13.89 -14.77
CA PRO A 49 -10.80 -13.39 -13.42
C PRO A 49 -9.69 -13.74 -12.42
N PHE A 50 -8.78 -14.66 -12.76
CA PHE A 50 -7.61 -15.00 -11.94
C PHE A 50 -6.36 -14.16 -12.25
N THR A 51 -6.43 -13.25 -13.23
CA THR A 51 -5.36 -12.28 -13.46
C THR A 51 -5.36 -11.27 -12.32
N LEU A 52 -4.30 -11.31 -11.49
CA LEU A 52 -4.13 -10.42 -10.36
C LEU A 52 -3.32 -9.18 -10.77
N TYR A 53 -3.65 -8.05 -10.17
CA TYR A 53 -2.98 -6.78 -10.44
C TYR A 53 -1.89 -6.56 -9.37
N PRO A 54 -0.67 -6.14 -9.73
CA PRO A 54 0.32 -5.71 -8.74
C PRO A 54 -0.11 -4.38 -8.10
N TYR A 55 0.22 -4.20 -6.81
CA TYR A 55 0.08 -2.92 -6.10
C TYR A 55 1.47 -2.33 -5.81
N ASP A 56 2.16 -2.82 -4.79
CA ASP A 56 3.58 -2.55 -4.54
C ASP A 56 4.48 -3.55 -5.30
N PRO A 57 5.82 -3.37 -5.30
CA PRO A 57 6.73 -4.35 -5.88
C PRO A 57 6.59 -5.75 -5.29
N ASN A 58 6.71 -6.75 -6.16
CA ASN A 58 6.82 -8.15 -5.77
C ASN A 58 8.28 -8.58 -5.93
N TYR A 59 8.90 -9.07 -4.86
CA TYR A 59 10.32 -9.45 -4.89
C TYR A 59 10.65 -10.55 -3.87
N LEU A 60 11.77 -11.22 -4.11
CA LEU A 60 12.44 -12.12 -3.17
C LEU A 60 13.93 -11.88 -3.25
N LEU A 61 14.55 -11.57 -2.12
CA LEU A 61 15.95 -11.18 -1.99
C LEU A 61 16.62 -11.96 -0.85
N TYR A 62 17.89 -12.28 -1.01
CA TYR A 62 18.76 -12.66 0.11
C TYR A 62 19.38 -11.40 0.69
N THR A 63 19.33 -11.24 2.01
CA THR A 63 19.74 -10.02 2.70
C THR A 63 20.63 -10.33 3.90
N ASP A 64 21.47 -9.38 4.29
CA ASP A 64 22.27 -9.41 5.51
C ASP A 64 22.07 -8.09 6.26
N THR A 65 21.62 -8.15 7.52
CA THR A 65 21.41 -6.96 8.36
C THR A 65 22.65 -6.71 9.23
N SER A 66 23.02 -5.44 9.42
CA SER A 66 24.13 -5.08 10.29
C SER A 66 23.91 -5.50 11.74
N ASP A 67 22.68 -5.39 12.21
CA ASP A 67 22.24 -5.81 13.54
C ASP A 67 20.85 -6.44 13.50
N ILE A 68 20.67 -7.51 14.28
CA ILE A 68 19.39 -8.20 14.42
C ILE A 68 18.81 -7.92 15.80
N ASN A 69 17.60 -7.37 15.84
CA ASN A 69 16.95 -6.95 17.07
C ASN A 69 16.43 -8.16 17.87
N LYS A 70 17.32 -8.86 18.56
CA LYS A 70 17.01 -10.03 19.42
C LYS A 70 16.15 -9.64 20.62
N GLU A 71 16.36 -8.45 21.17
CA GLU A 71 15.62 -7.95 22.33
C GLU A 71 14.10 -7.89 22.08
N ALA A 72 13.69 -7.43 20.89
CA ALA A 72 12.27 -7.37 20.54
C ALA A 72 11.63 -8.76 20.34
N ILE A 73 12.42 -9.79 20.08
CA ILE A 73 11.96 -11.17 19.82
C ILE A 73 12.38 -12.16 20.91
N LYS A 74 12.85 -11.68 22.07
CA LYS A 74 13.45 -12.50 23.13
C LYS A 74 12.56 -13.63 23.68
N THR A 75 11.25 -13.55 23.46
CA THR A 75 10.31 -14.60 23.85
C THR A 75 10.30 -15.80 22.90
N TYR A 76 10.96 -15.70 21.74
CA TYR A 76 11.12 -16.84 20.84
C TYR A 76 12.23 -17.75 21.36
N ASN A 77 11.98 -19.05 21.42
CA ASN A 77 12.94 -20.05 21.89
C ASN A 77 14.25 -20.11 21.08
N TRP A 78 14.27 -19.53 19.87
CA TRP A 78 15.41 -19.48 18.97
C TRP A 78 16.09 -18.09 18.90
N ALA A 79 15.59 -17.08 19.65
CA ALA A 79 16.00 -15.67 19.51
C ALA A 79 17.52 -15.45 19.67
N ASP A 80 18.15 -16.09 20.65
CA ASP A 80 19.59 -15.96 20.90
C ASP A 80 20.44 -16.47 19.73
N LYS A 81 19.89 -17.38 18.95
CA LYS A 81 20.53 -18.00 17.78
C LYS A 81 20.05 -17.40 16.46
N ALA A 82 19.29 -16.30 16.49
CA ALA A 82 18.91 -15.57 15.29
C ALA A 82 20.17 -15.08 14.56
N ARG A 83 20.20 -15.32 13.24
CA ARG A 83 21.28 -14.95 12.34
C ARG A 83 20.98 -13.63 11.63
N LYS A 84 22.04 -12.95 11.18
CA LYS A 84 21.94 -11.66 10.48
C LYS A 84 21.50 -11.79 9.02
N ASP A 85 21.71 -12.94 8.43
CA ASP A 85 21.30 -13.24 7.07
C ASP A 85 19.87 -13.80 7.02
N GLU A 86 19.03 -13.20 6.19
CA GLU A 86 17.62 -13.56 6.02
C GLU A 86 17.20 -13.49 4.55
N VAL A 87 16.29 -14.37 4.15
CA VAL A 87 15.50 -14.15 2.94
C VAL A 87 14.41 -13.13 3.27
N LYS A 88 14.38 -12.05 2.51
CA LYS A 88 13.35 -11.02 2.57
C LYS A 88 12.51 -11.07 1.30
N TYR A 89 11.20 -11.20 1.45
CA TYR A 89 10.30 -11.10 0.31
C TYR A 89 9.12 -10.17 0.59
N GLN A 90 8.56 -9.66 -0.51
CA GLN A 90 7.33 -8.90 -0.52
C GLN A 90 6.40 -9.47 -1.58
N LEU A 91 5.17 -9.75 -1.17
CA LEU A 91 4.03 -10.01 -2.05
C LEU A 91 3.11 -8.80 -1.97
N SER A 92 2.67 -8.27 -3.11
CA SER A 92 1.72 -7.16 -3.11
C SER A 92 0.79 -7.20 -4.32
N LEU A 93 -0.51 -7.26 -4.02
CA LEU A 93 -1.58 -7.45 -4.98
C LEU A 93 -2.68 -6.43 -4.74
N ALA A 94 -3.34 -5.99 -5.81
CA ALA A 94 -4.55 -5.20 -5.78
C ALA A 94 -5.71 -5.91 -6.48
N PHE A 95 -6.90 -5.58 -6.02
CA PHE A 95 -8.15 -6.21 -6.38
C PHE A 95 -9.17 -5.10 -6.68
N PRO A 96 -9.52 -4.87 -7.96
CA PRO A 96 -10.57 -3.92 -8.29
C PRO A 96 -11.92 -4.51 -7.87
N LEU A 97 -12.61 -3.88 -6.92
CA LEU A 97 -13.88 -4.37 -6.38
C LEU A 97 -15.07 -3.75 -7.12
N TRP A 98 -15.01 -2.45 -7.40
CA TRP A 98 -16.06 -1.73 -8.13
C TRP A 98 -15.47 -0.55 -8.91
N ARG A 99 -15.36 -0.70 -10.24
CA ARG A 99 -14.96 0.38 -11.16
C ARG A 99 -16.13 1.34 -11.40
N GLY A 100 -15.85 2.62 -11.56
CA GLY A 100 -16.87 3.63 -11.83
C GLY A 100 -17.61 4.17 -10.59
N ILE A 101 -17.22 3.76 -9.37
CA ILE A 101 -17.96 4.08 -8.13
C ILE A 101 -18.13 5.60 -7.87
N ALA A 102 -17.16 6.39 -8.32
CA ALA A 102 -17.09 7.84 -8.15
C ALA A 102 -16.61 8.50 -9.46
N GLY A 103 -17.25 8.15 -10.59
CA GLY A 103 -16.90 8.58 -11.94
C GLY A 103 -16.13 7.53 -12.72
N ASP A 104 -16.13 7.62 -14.05
CA ASP A 104 -15.64 6.55 -14.93
C ASP A 104 -14.18 6.16 -14.66
N ASN A 105 -13.35 7.12 -14.24
CA ASN A 105 -11.91 6.93 -13.98
C ASN A 105 -11.60 6.49 -12.55
N SER A 106 -12.60 6.01 -11.82
CA SER A 106 -12.48 5.65 -10.40
C SER A 106 -12.64 4.16 -10.15
N VAL A 107 -12.07 3.69 -9.04
CA VAL A 107 -12.23 2.31 -8.58
C VAL A 107 -12.26 2.26 -7.06
N LEU A 108 -13.25 1.56 -6.50
CA LEU A 108 -13.15 0.99 -5.16
C LEU A 108 -12.25 -0.24 -5.28
N GLY A 109 -11.10 -0.21 -4.63
CA GLY A 109 -10.12 -1.27 -4.66
C GLY A 109 -9.76 -1.75 -3.26
N ALA A 110 -9.31 -3.00 -3.20
CA ALA A 110 -8.57 -3.51 -2.06
C ALA A 110 -7.14 -3.84 -2.47
N SER A 111 -6.20 -3.82 -1.54
CA SER A 111 -4.88 -4.39 -1.75
C SER A 111 -4.41 -5.17 -0.55
N TYR A 112 -3.45 -6.05 -0.78
CA TYR A 112 -2.80 -6.84 0.24
C TYR A 112 -1.31 -6.84 -0.03
N THR A 113 -0.56 -6.21 0.88
CA THR A 113 0.91 -6.28 0.90
C THR A 113 1.36 -7.13 2.08
N GLN A 114 2.22 -8.10 1.84
CA GLN A 114 2.87 -8.91 2.86
C GLN A 114 4.38 -8.76 2.74
N ARG A 115 5.06 -8.49 3.85
CA ARG A 115 6.53 -8.47 3.94
C ARG A 115 6.99 -9.50 4.95
N SER A 116 7.93 -10.36 4.58
CA SER A 116 8.41 -11.42 5.46
C SER A 116 9.92 -11.46 5.53
N TRP A 117 10.44 -11.76 6.72
CA TRP A 117 11.85 -12.00 7.03
C TRP A 117 12.01 -13.43 7.52
N TRP A 118 12.69 -14.23 6.72
CA TRP A 118 12.83 -15.66 6.91
C TRP A 118 14.28 -16.03 7.21
N GLN A 119 14.51 -16.67 8.35
CA GLN A 119 15.82 -17.22 8.76
C GLN A 119 16.14 -18.50 7.98
N LEU A 120 16.05 -18.46 6.64
CA LEU A 120 16.16 -19.64 5.77
C LEU A 120 17.44 -20.43 6.02
N SER A 121 18.58 -19.75 6.22
CA SER A 121 19.87 -20.40 6.46
C SER A 121 19.98 -21.03 7.86
N ASN A 122 19.12 -20.62 8.81
CA ASN A 122 19.18 -21.02 10.22
C ASN A 122 18.56 -22.40 10.46
N ARG A 123 19.11 -23.42 9.79
CA ARG A 123 18.64 -24.80 9.85
C ARG A 123 18.71 -25.40 11.26
N GLY A 124 19.63 -24.91 12.10
CA GLY A 124 19.76 -25.34 13.51
C GLY A 124 18.50 -25.04 14.34
N GLU A 125 17.73 -24.02 13.94
CA GLU A 125 16.49 -23.62 14.58
C GLU A 125 15.26 -23.91 13.70
N SER A 126 15.41 -24.83 12.73
CA SER A 126 14.37 -25.20 11.76
C SER A 126 13.92 -24.06 10.82
N SER A 127 14.83 -23.14 10.49
CA SER A 127 14.63 -22.05 9.52
C SER A 127 13.34 -21.23 9.78
N PRO A 128 13.20 -20.60 10.96
CA PRO A 128 11.96 -19.95 11.36
C PRO A 128 11.72 -18.64 10.60
N PHE A 129 10.46 -18.24 10.48
CA PHE A 129 10.12 -16.86 10.11
C PHE A 129 10.28 -15.96 11.33
N ARG A 130 11.15 -14.95 11.22
CA ARG A 130 11.32 -13.97 12.29
C ARG A 130 10.13 -13.04 12.37
N GLU A 131 9.75 -12.47 11.24
CA GLU A 131 8.67 -11.49 11.18
C GLU A 131 7.92 -11.60 9.87
N THR A 132 6.61 -11.43 9.94
CA THR A 132 5.75 -11.21 8.77
C THR A 132 4.85 -10.04 9.08
N ASN A 133 4.78 -9.05 8.21
CA ASN A 133 3.84 -7.95 8.31
C ASN A 133 2.77 -8.10 7.23
N TYR A 134 1.52 -8.08 7.67
CA TYR A 134 0.30 -8.15 6.86
C TYR A 134 -0.29 -6.75 6.77
N GLU A 135 -0.43 -6.23 5.55
CA GLU A 135 -0.86 -4.86 5.28
C GLU A 135 -2.03 -4.83 4.27
N PRO A 136 -3.25 -5.22 4.68
CA PRO A 136 -4.44 -5.04 3.85
C PRO A 136 -4.89 -3.58 3.81
N GLN A 137 -5.45 -3.17 2.67
CA GLN A 137 -5.98 -1.83 2.43
C GLN A 137 -7.32 -1.90 1.72
N LEU A 138 -8.17 -0.90 1.98
CA LEU A 138 -9.39 -0.61 1.23
C LEU A 138 -9.36 0.87 0.85
N PHE A 139 -9.58 1.17 -0.42
CA PHE A 139 -9.38 2.52 -0.95
C PHE A 139 -10.32 2.84 -2.11
N VAL A 140 -10.51 4.13 -2.34
CA VAL A 140 -11.04 4.66 -3.60
C VAL A 140 -9.89 5.36 -4.30
N GLY A 141 -9.68 5.02 -5.57
CA GLY A 141 -8.64 5.63 -6.40
C GLY A 141 -9.20 6.19 -7.70
N TRP A 142 -8.54 7.23 -8.22
CA TRP A 142 -8.82 7.87 -9.50
C TRP A 142 -7.56 7.90 -10.36
N ALA A 143 -7.71 7.51 -11.63
CA ALA A 143 -6.70 7.74 -12.65
C ALA A 143 -6.89 9.14 -13.25
N THR A 144 -5.93 10.03 -13.06
CA THR A 144 -6.03 11.45 -13.39
C THR A 144 -4.98 11.89 -14.42
N ASP A 145 -5.16 13.07 -15.00
CA ASP A 145 -4.24 13.66 -15.99
C ASP A 145 -3.89 15.13 -15.67
N TYR A 146 -3.96 15.52 -14.39
CA TYR A 146 -3.70 16.90 -13.97
C TYR A 146 -2.24 17.29 -14.23
N ARG A 147 -2.04 18.31 -15.06
CA ARG A 147 -0.70 18.78 -15.45
C ARG A 147 -0.32 20.03 -14.68
N PHE A 148 0.87 20.03 -14.09
CA PHE A 148 1.43 21.20 -13.42
C PHE A 148 2.96 21.20 -13.53
N ALA A 149 3.55 22.29 -14.04
CA ALA A 149 5.00 22.48 -14.13
C ALA A 149 5.76 21.29 -14.77
N GLY A 150 5.21 20.70 -15.83
CA GLY A 150 5.78 19.53 -16.53
C GLY A 150 5.49 18.17 -15.89
N TRP A 151 4.94 18.16 -14.67
CA TRP A 151 4.46 16.95 -14.02
C TRP A 151 3.03 16.63 -14.42
N THR A 152 2.69 15.35 -14.48
CA THR A 152 1.31 14.87 -14.57
C THR A 152 1.00 14.04 -13.33
N LEU A 153 0.01 14.45 -12.54
CA LEU A 153 -0.54 13.66 -11.45
C LEU A 153 -1.43 12.57 -12.06
N ARG A 154 -1.01 11.31 -11.90
CA ARG A 154 -1.62 10.13 -12.53
C ARG A 154 -2.51 9.34 -11.60
N ASP A 155 -2.12 9.19 -10.34
CA ASP A 155 -2.93 8.49 -9.34
C ASP A 155 -3.28 9.44 -8.21
N VAL A 156 -4.56 9.45 -7.85
CA VAL A 156 -5.06 9.95 -6.57
C VAL A 156 -5.77 8.81 -5.89
N GLU A 157 -5.38 8.45 -4.67
CA GLU A 157 -5.94 7.33 -3.93
C GLU A 157 -6.14 7.75 -2.48
N ILE A 158 -7.30 7.45 -1.91
CA ILE A 158 -7.59 7.67 -0.49
C ILE A 158 -8.12 6.38 0.11
N GLY A 159 -7.69 6.06 1.32
CA GLY A 159 -8.09 4.78 1.89
C GLY A 159 -7.77 4.62 3.36
N VAL A 160 -8.13 3.43 3.83
CA VAL A 160 -7.76 2.92 5.15
C VAL A 160 -6.79 1.76 4.98
N ASN A 161 -5.88 1.67 5.94
CA ASN A 161 -4.80 0.69 5.96
C ASN A 161 -4.72 0.11 7.37
N HIS A 162 -4.76 -1.21 7.44
CA HIS A 162 -4.38 -1.94 8.63
C HIS A 162 -3.00 -2.54 8.39
N GLN A 163 -2.11 -2.47 9.38
CA GLN A 163 -0.85 -3.19 9.33
C GLN A 163 -0.60 -3.86 10.67
N SER A 164 -0.36 -5.16 10.65
CA SER A 164 -0.01 -5.93 11.84
C SER A 164 0.99 -7.02 11.52
N ASN A 165 1.60 -7.60 12.55
CA ASN A 165 2.49 -8.73 12.38
C ASN A 165 1.87 -10.10 12.68
N GLY A 166 0.58 -10.13 13.06
CA GLY A 166 -0.15 -11.37 13.38
C GLY A 166 0.42 -12.16 14.56
N ARG A 167 1.24 -11.54 15.40
CA ARG A 167 1.80 -12.16 16.61
C ARG A 167 0.90 -11.90 17.81
N SER A 168 0.99 -12.79 18.80
CA SER A 168 0.47 -12.53 20.16
C SER A 168 1.46 -11.71 20.98
N ASP A 169 0.99 -11.18 22.11
CA ASP A 169 1.86 -10.54 23.09
C ASP A 169 2.96 -11.49 23.59
N PRO A 170 4.15 -10.96 23.91
CA PRO A 170 4.53 -9.53 23.93
C PRO A 170 5.10 -9.01 22.58
N THR A 171 5.15 -9.86 21.56
CA THR A 171 5.73 -9.51 20.24
C THR A 171 4.72 -8.95 19.25
N SER A 172 3.45 -8.82 19.66
CA SER A 172 2.38 -8.21 18.85
C SER A 172 2.73 -6.78 18.47
N ARG A 173 2.60 -6.45 17.19
CA ARG A 173 2.71 -5.09 16.66
C ARG A 173 1.56 -4.85 15.70
N SER A 174 0.85 -3.75 15.88
CA SER A 174 -0.21 -3.34 14.95
C SER A 174 -0.45 -1.83 15.01
N TRP A 175 -1.02 -1.31 13.93
CA TRP A 175 -1.52 0.06 13.83
C TRP A 175 -2.50 0.20 12.66
N ASN A 176 -3.38 1.20 12.75
CA ASN A 176 -4.37 1.52 11.72
C ASN A 176 -4.21 2.97 11.24
N ARG A 177 -4.36 3.19 9.94
CA ARG A 177 -4.11 4.48 9.29
C ARG A 177 -5.20 4.84 8.28
N GLY A 178 -5.60 6.10 8.25
CA GLY A 178 -6.19 6.72 7.06
C GLY A 178 -5.07 7.33 6.23
N TYR A 179 -5.12 7.26 4.91
CA TYR A 179 -4.06 7.79 4.05
C TYR A 179 -4.60 8.39 2.75
N ALA A 180 -3.76 9.20 2.11
CA ALA A 180 -3.86 9.53 0.71
C ALA A 180 -2.56 9.09 0.01
N ARG A 181 -2.62 8.62 -1.23
CA ARG A 181 -1.48 8.33 -2.10
C ARG A 181 -1.62 9.13 -3.39
N LEU A 182 -0.58 9.85 -3.75
CA LEU A 182 -0.50 10.71 -4.93
C LEU A 182 0.72 10.26 -5.74
N MET A 183 0.50 9.87 -6.99
CA MET A 183 1.59 9.48 -7.90
C MET A 183 1.66 10.45 -9.07
N ALA A 184 2.80 11.10 -9.26
CA ALA A 184 3.04 12.02 -10.36
C ALA A 184 4.29 11.65 -11.17
N GLN A 185 4.28 11.97 -12.46
CA GLN A 185 5.36 11.64 -13.38
C GLN A 185 5.79 12.83 -14.22
N ASN A 186 7.09 12.87 -14.56
CA ASN A 186 7.67 13.85 -15.48
C ASN A 186 8.85 13.19 -16.25
N GLY A 187 8.63 12.87 -17.52
CA GLY A 187 9.61 12.14 -18.34
C GLY A 187 9.97 10.78 -17.72
N ASN A 188 11.24 10.63 -17.31
CA ASN A 188 11.75 9.41 -16.68
C ASN A 188 11.59 9.39 -15.14
N TRP A 189 11.01 10.44 -14.56
CA TRP A 189 10.80 10.55 -13.11
C TRP A 189 9.39 10.12 -12.71
N GLN A 190 9.31 9.43 -11.58
CA GLN A 190 8.08 9.13 -10.86
C GLN A 190 8.27 9.49 -9.39
N VAL A 191 7.26 10.12 -8.80
CA VAL A 191 7.20 10.47 -7.39
C VAL A 191 5.89 9.96 -6.81
N ASP A 192 5.98 9.17 -5.74
CA ASP A 192 4.86 8.69 -4.95
C ASP A 192 4.90 9.35 -3.55
N LEU A 193 3.86 10.11 -3.23
CA LEU A 193 3.67 10.70 -1.90
C LEU A 193 2.50 10.01 -1.22
N LYS A 194 2.73 9.46 -0.02
CA LYS A 194 1.68 8.78 0.76
C LYS A 194 1.58 9.34 2.18
N PRO A 195 0.99 10.53 2.40
CA PRO A 195 0.71 11.01 3.75
C PRO A 195 -0.32 10.11 4.45
N TRP A 196 -0.17 9.93 5.77
CA TRP A 196 -1.10 9.15 6.59
C TRP A 196 -1.41 9.82 7.93
N PHE A 197 -2.57 9.48 8.47
CA PHE A 197 -3.00 9.79 9.83
C PHE A 197 -3.25 8.48 10.59
N ARG A 198 -2.62 8.32 11.76
CA ARG A 198 -2.81 7.14 12.61
C ARG A 198 -4.09 7.28 13.43
N PHE A 199 -4.93 6.25 13.42
CA PHE A 199 -6.08 6.17 14.33
C PHE A 199 -5.64 5.83 15.75
N SER A 200 -6.27 6.44 16.75
CA SER A 200 -6.07 6.06 18.15
C SER A 200 -6.66 4.68 18.40
N GLU A 201 -5.89 3.82 19.07
CA GLU A 201 -6.36 2.52 19.53
C GLU A 201 -6.88 2.68 20.96
N SER A 202 -8.13 2.27 21.22
CA SER A 202 -8.63 2.14 22.59
C SER A 202 -8.03 0.88 23.20
N SER A 203 -7.18 1.07 24.20
CA SER A 203 -6.72 0.01 25.10
C SER A 203 -7.87 -0.56 25.93
#